data_AF-A0AAV5TDX5-F1
#
_entry.id   AF-A0AAV5TDX5-F1
#
_cell.length_a   1.000
_cell.length_b   1.000
_cell.length_c   1.000
_cell.angle_alpha   90.00
_cell.angle_beta   90.00
_cell.angle_gamma   90.00
#
_symmetry.space_group_name_H-M   'P 1'
#
loop_
_entity.id
_entity.type
_entity.pdbx_description
1 polymer ?
#
loop_
_entity_poly.entity_id
_entity_poly.type
_entity_poly.pdbx_seq_one_letter_code
_entity_poly.pdbx_strand_id
1 'polypeptide(L)'
;EDTIPHSDLEKELELMQKNTHLEFVSYNVIFQSPLIGRRYVDVMRFIEAKHIAISEHSLNDCDLKSVVQIKEEVEIDYGSAVTPNGIAWVYEKMRDPQLELECCQFFMKNVEDVWTLLEKFGNFNRETLVFTTSNPNQIVTIPTMNIVAIDEGNLQIIVKGIEADEDTELIQWN
;
A
#
# COMPACT_ATOMS: atom_id res chain seq x y z
N GLU A 1 7.01 18.40 19.08
CA GLU A 1 7.43 17.01 18.91
C GLU A 1 8.91 17.02 18.64
N ASP A 2 9.69 16.30 19.45
CA ASP A 2 11.14 16.25 19.35
C ASP A 2 11.53 15.52 18.07
N THR A 3 12.18 16.23 17.15
CA THR A 3 12.71 15.67 15.91
C THR A 3 13.96 14.85 16.23
N ILE A 4 13.86 13.53 16.16
CA ILE A 4 15.03 12.64 16.27
C ILE A 4 15.92 12.87 15.03
N PRO A 5 17.21 13.17 15.20
CA PRO A 5 18.16 13.27 14.10
C PRO A 5 18.25 11.94 13.33
N HIS A 6 18.17 12.02 12.01
CA HIS A 6 18.08 10.87 11.10
C HIS A 6 19.20 9.81 11.25
N SER A 7 20.42 10.22 11.62
CA SER A 7 21.54 9.30 11.86
C SER A 7 21.36 8.43 13.10
N ASP A 8 20.51 8.88 14.03
CA ASP A 8 20.20 8.14 15.25
C ASP A 8 19.03 7.17 14.98
N LEU A 9 18.08 7.55 14.12
CA LEU A 9 17.00 6.66 13.66
C LEU A 9 17.53 5.48 12.81
N GLU A 10 18.42 5.72 11.84
CA GLU A 10 19.01 4.63 11.04
C GLU A 10 19.75 3.63 11.94
N LYS A 11 20.51 4.13 12.92
CA LYS A 11 21.20 3.27 13.90
C LYS A 11 20.24 2.54 14.81
N GLU A 12 19.16 3.19 15.25
CA GLU A 12 18.15 2.58 16.10
C GLU A 12 17.41 1.46 15.37
N LEU A 13 17.08 1.67 14.09
CA LEU A 13 16.47 0.66 13.23
C LEU A 13 17.43 -0.50 12.91
N GLU A 14 18.70 -0.22 12.61
CA GLU A 14 19.73 -1.26 12.46
C GLU A 14 19.94 -2.06 13.76
N LEU A 15 19.89 -1.40 14.92
CA LEU A 15 19.98 -2.05 16.23
C LEU A 15 18.75 -2.89 16.54
N MET A 16 17.56 -2.42 16.19
CA MET A 16 16.32 -3.19 16.34
C MET A 16 16.29 -4.43 15.45
N GLN A 17 16.70 -4.30 14.18
CA GLN A 17 16.81 -5.45 13.26
C GLN A 17 17.79 -6.51 13.77
N LYS A 18 18.98 -6.10 14.25
CA LYS A 18 20.00 -7.04 14.74
C LYS A 18 19.59 -7.82 15.98
N ASN A 19 18.61 -7.32 16.74
CA ASN A 19 18.23 -7.86 18.05
C ASN A 19 16.80 -8.42 18.10
N THR A 20 16.02 -8.31 17.02
CA THR A 20 14.60 -8.68 17.02
C THR A 20 14.16 -9.18 15.64
N HIS A 21 13.58 -10.38 15.60
CA HIS A 21 12.74 -10.78 14.46
C HIS A 21 11.43 -10.01 14.58
N LEU A 22 11.21 -9.02 13.72
CA LEU A 22 10.03 -8.17 13.77
C LEU A 22 8.92 -8.81 12.93
N GLU A 23 7.88 -9.33 13.58
CA GLU A 23 6.72 -9.86 12.86
C GLU A 23 5.88 -8.74 12.24
N PHE A 24 5.71 -7.61 12.94
CA PHE A 24 4.91 -6.48 12.47
C PHE A 24 5.62 -5.17 12.75
N VAL A 25 5.73 -4.29 11.75
CA VAL A 25 6.27 -2.95 11.94
C VAL A 25 5.38 -1.92 11.24
N SER A 26 4.72 -1.08 12.04
CA SER A 26 3.97 0.05 11.50
C SER A 26 4.84 1.32 11.47
N TYR A 27 4.93 1.97 10.31
CA TYR A 27 5.58 3.26 10.15
C TYR A 27 4.55 4.31 9.75
N ASN A 28 4.11 5.08 10.74
CA ASN A 28 3.37 6.31 10.48
C ASN A 28 4.38 7.44 10.32
N VAL A 29 4.56 7.94 9.09
CA VAL A 29 5.55 8.98 8.82
C VAL A 29 4.95 10.17 8.10
N ILE A 30 4.61 11.20 8.87
CA ILE A 30 4.04 12.44 8.33
C ILE A 30 5.20 13.40 7.98
N PHE A 31 5.58 13.51 6.70
CA PHE A 31 6.67 14.44 6.31
C PHE A 31 6.17 15.83 5.89
N GLN A 32 7.02 16.82 6.19
CA GLN A 32 6.92 18.19 5.65
C GLN A 32 7.75 18.40 4.36
N SER A 33 8.51 17.39 3.88
CA SER A 33 9.37 17.52 2.70
C SER A 33 9.58 16.21 1.90
N PRO A 34 9.40 16.20 0.56
CA PRO A 34 9.58 15.03 -0.30
C PRO A 34 10.99 14.40 -0.32
N LEU A 35 12.03 15.18 0.02
CA LEU A 35 13.42 14.70 0.03
C LEU A 35 13.71 13.78 1.22
N ILE A 36 12.96 13.93 2.32
CA ILE A 36 13.10 13.11 3.52
C ILE A 36 12.37 11.79 3.30
N GLY A 37 11.19 11.79 2.67
CA GLY A 37 10.40 10.58 2.42
C GLY A 37 11.14 9.49 1.64
N ARG A 38 11.90 9.85 0.59
CA ARG A 38 12.69 8.86 -0.17
C ARG A 38 13.73 8.12 0.67
N ARG A 39 14.35 8.78 1.65
CA ARG A 39 15.36 8.14 2.51
C ARG A 39 14.74 7.14 3.47
N TYR A 40 13.52 7.38 3.94
CA TYR A 40 12.80 6.42 4.78
C TYR A 40 12.34 5.20 3.99
N VAL A 41 11.88 5.40 2.75
CA VAL A 41 11.60 4.29 1.82
C VAL A 41 12.84 3.41 1.64
N ASP A 42 14.01 4.01 1.48
CA ASP A 42 15.26 3.24 1.37
C ASP A 42 15.51 2.37 2.60
N VAL A 43 15.27 2.90 3.82
CA VAL A 43 15.40 2.13 5.06
C VAL A 43 14.35 1.01 5.15
N MET A 44 13.10 1.27 4.76
CA MET A 44 12.01 0.27 4.75
C MET A 44 12.31 -0.95 3.89
N ARG A 45 13.10 -0.78 2.82
CA ARG A 45 13.56 -1.90 1.99
C ARG A 45 14.50 -2.84 2.75
N PHE A 46 15.28 -2.35 3.70
CA PHE A 46 16.26 -3.17 4.42
C PHE A 46 15.68 -3.82 5.69
N ILE A 47 14.47 -3.45 6.11
CA ILE A 47 13.85 -4.01 7.31
C ILE A 47 13.31 -5.40 7.01
N GLU A 48 13.83 -6.42 7.69
CA GLU A 48 13.28 -7.78 7.73
C GLU A 48 12.05 -7.82 8.64
N ALA A 49 10.96 -7.23 8.17
CA ALA A 49 9.63 -7.34 8.76
C ALA A 49 8.69 -8.07 7.82
N LYS A 50 7.78 -8.89 8.37
CA LYS A 50 6.74 -9.55 7.60
C LYS A 50 5.69 -8.53 7.14
N HIS A 51 5.22 -7.67 8.04
CA HIS A 51 4.17 -6.70 7.73
C HIS A 51 4.69 -5.26 7.84
N ILE A 52 4.27 -4.38 6.93
CA ILE A 52 4.56 -2.94 6.98
C ILE A 52 3.34 -2.08 6.66
N ALA A 53 3.15 -1.01 7.43
CA ALA A 53 2.19 0.06 7.12
C ALA A 53 2.94 1.37 6.86
N ILE A 54 2.55 2.09 5.80
CA ILE A 54 3.20 3.31 5.32
C ILE A 54 2.15 4.41 5.10
N SER A 55 2.12 5.41 5.97
CA SER A 55 1.36 6.65 5.75
C SER A 55 2.27 7.73 5.16
N GLU A 56 2.58 7.68 3.86
CA GLU A 56 3.45 8.67 3.21
C GLU A 56 2.89 9.26 1.90
N HIS A 57 2.71 10.58 1.89
CA HIS A 57 2.08 11.33 0.80
C HIS A 57 2.95 11.49 -0.46
N SER A 58 4.29 11.41 -0.35
CA SER A 58 5.20 11.54 -1.50
C SER A 58 5.61 10.20 -2.11
N LEU A 59 5.11 9.08 -1.58
CA LEU A 59 5.40 7.75 -2.10
C LEU A 59 4.92 7.62 -3.54
N ASN A 60 5.81 7.27 -4.46
CA ASN A 60 5.48 7.04 -5.88
C ASN A 60 5.64 5.56 -6.25
N ASP A 61 5.29 5.22 -7.49
CA ASP A 61 5.36 3.84 -8.01
C ASP A 61 6.75 3.19 -7.87
N CYS A 62 7.84 3.94 -8.00
CA CYS A 62 9.19 3.37 -7.86
C CYS A 62 9.50 3.02 -6.40
N ASP A 63 9.06 3.86 -5.47
CA ASP A 63 9.25 3.65 -4.04
C ASP A 63 8.46 2.43 -3.57
N LEU A 64 7.20 2.33 -3.99
CA LEU A 64 6.32 1.18 -3.78
C LEU A 64 6.96 -0.14 -4.25
N LYS A 65 7.48 -0.14 -5.48
CA LYS A 65 8.07 -1.34 -6.11
C LYS A 65 9.16 -1.97 -5.28
N SER A 66 9.97 -1.16 -4.63
CA SER A 66 11.11 -1.66 -3.87
C SER A 66 10.72 -2.11 -2.46
N VAL A 67 9.71 -1.50 -1.84
CA VAL A 67 9.24 -1.92 -0.50
C VAL A 67 8.56 -3.28 -0.56
N VAL A 68 7.69 -3.48 -1.56
CA VAL A 68 6.84 -4.68 -1.70
C VAL A 68 7.66 -5.96 -1.89
N GLN A 69 8.88 -5.87 -2.42
CA GLN A 69 9.68 -7.04 -2.77
C GLN A 69 10.14 -7.91 -1.59
N ILE A 70 9.91 -7.47 -0.35
CA ILE A 70 10.59 -8.00 0.84
C ILE A 70 9.56 -8.21 1.97
N LYS A 71 8.26 -8.27 1.66
CA LYS A 71 7.16 -8.17 2.64
C LYS A 71 6.12 -9.26 2.40
N GLU A 72 5.42 -9.68 3.46
CA GLU A 72 4.25 -10.56 3.47
C GLU A 72 2.95 -9.75 3.47
N GLU A 73 2.92 -8.58 4.13
CA GLU A 73 1.80 -7.63 4.08
C GLU A 73 2.27 -6.18 3.91
N VAL A 74 1.57 -5.41 3.07
CA VAL A 74 1.85 -3.98 2.84
C VAL A 74 0.57 -3.15 2.91
N GLU A 75 0.53 -2.17 3.81
CA GLU A 75 -0.54 -1.17 3.90
C GLU A 75 0.02 0.21 3.51
N ILE A 76 -0.70 0.92 2.64
CA ILE A 76 -0.28 2.24 2.16
C ILE A 76 -1.44 3.21 2.28
N ASP A 77 -1.27 4.13 3.22
CA ASP A 77 -2.26 5.12 3.60
C ASP A 77 -2.13 6.41 2.77
N TYR A 78 -3.13 7.25 2.96
CA TYR A 78 -3.57 8.43 2.25
C TYR A 78 -2.49 9.30 1.63
N GLY A 79 -2.83 9.91 0.51
CA GLY A 79 -2.07 11.00 -0.14
C GLY A 79 -0.86 10.59 -0.98
N SER A 80 -0.52 9.30 -1.04
CA SER A 80 0.57 8.82 -1.90
C SER A 80 0.35 9.17 -3.38
N ALA A 81 1.44 9.43 -4.10
CA ALA A 81 1.45 9.61 -5.56
C ALA A 81 1.45 8.26 -6.31
N VAL A 82 1.07 7.17 -5.63
CA VAL A 82 0.96 5.83 -6.22
C VAL A 82 -0.19 5.83 -7.21
N THR A 83 0.11 5.41 -8.43
CA THR A 83 -0.86 5.36 -9.52
C THR A 83 -1.56 4.01 -9.58
N PRO A 84 -2.72 3.90 -10.27
CA PRO A 84 -3.31 2.61 -10.61
C PRO A 84 -2.34 1.66 -11.34
N ASN A 85 -1.34 2.18 -12.07
CA ASN A 85 -0.31 1.35 -12.70
C ASN A 85 0.66 0.75 -11.67
N GLY A 86 1.02 1.53 -10.63
CA GLY A 86 1.85 1.06 -9.53
C GLY A 86 1.18 -0.10 -8.79
N ILE A 87 -0.11 0.04 -8.48
CA ILE A 87 -0.90 -1.01 -7.80
C ILE A 87 -1.06 -2.25 -8.68
N ALA A 88 -1.40 -2.08 -9.96
CA ALA A 88 -1.50 -3.23 -10.88
C ALA A 88 -0.17 -3.97 -11.04
N TRP A 89 0.97 -3.25 -11.00
CA TRP A 89 2.27 -3.89 -10.96
C TRP A 89 2.49 -4.69 -9.68
N VAL A 90 2.07 -4.17 -8.51
CA VAL A 90 2.15 -4.90 -7.25
C VAL A 90 1.37 -6.19 -7.36
N TYR A 91 0.11 -6.13 -7.79
CA TYR A 91 -0.72 -7.31 -8.01
C TYR A 91 -0.04 -8.38 -8.88
N GLU A 92 0.48 -8.00 -10.05
CA GLU A 92 1.19 -8.95 -10.92
C GLU A 92 2.44 -9.54 -10.27
N LYS A 93 3.08 -8.80 -9.35
CA LYS A 93 4.20 -9.29 -8.56
C LYS A 93 3.78 -10.19 -7.41
N MET A 94 2.64 -9.95 -6.76
CA MET A 94 2.12 -10.85 -5.71
C MET A 94 1.84 -12.25 -6.27
N ARG A 95 1.46 -12.33 -7.55
CA ARG A 95 1.25 -13.60 -8.26
C ARG A 95 2.55 -14.36 -8.52
N ASP A 96 3.71 -13.75 -8.30
CA ASP A 96 4.99 -14.43 -8.30
C ASP A 96 5.14 -15.23 -7.00
N PRO A 97 5.15 -16.58 -7.06
CA PRO A 97 5.21 -17.41 -5.86
C PRO A 97 6.51 -17.23 -5.05
N GLN A 98 7.50 -16.50 -5.57
CA GLN A 98 8.74 -16.20 -4.85
C GLN A 98 8.61 -15.05 -3.85
N LEU A 99 7.56 -14.23 -3.95
CA LEU A 99 7.42 -13.01 -3.13
C LEU A 99 6.67 -13.24 -1.81
N GLU A 100 6.00 -14.38 -1.63
CA GLU A 100 5.24 -14.76 -0.42
C GLU A 100 4.33 -13.65 0.14
N LEU A 101 3.93 -12.68 -0.68
CA LEU A 101 3.08 -11.57 -0.27
C LEU A 101 1.63 -12.05 -0.19
N GLU A 102 1.00 -11.94 0.97
CA GLU A 102 -0.35 -12.44 1.22
C GLU A 102 -1.39 -11.33 1.08
N CYS A 103 -1.09 -10.11 1.54
CA CYS A 103 -2.05 -9.00 1.56
C CYS A 103 -1.43 -7.65 1.15
N CYS A 104 -2.20 -6.85 0.40
CA CYS A 104 -1.91 -5.43 0.20
C CYS A 104 -3.16 -4.57 0.39
N GLN A 105 -3.03 -3.48 1.15
CA GLN A 105 -4.09 -2.50 1.35
C GLN A 105 -3.64 -1.13 0.84
N PHE A 106 -4.46 -0.51 -0.01
CA PHE A 106 -4.18 0.79 -0.61
C PHE A 106 -5.32 1.77 -0.35
N PHE A 107 -4.99 2.93 0.20
CA PHE A 107 -5.92 4.02 0.38
C PHE A 107 -5.65 5.11 -0.67
N MET A 108 -6.50 5.18 -1.69
CA MET A 108 -6.35 6.08 -2.84
C MET A 108 -7.10 7.38 -2.60
N LYS A 109 -6.53 8.50 -3.07
CA LYS A 109 -7.06 9.86 -2.88
C LYS A 109 -8.41 10.11 -3.56
N ASN A 110 -8.73 9.37 -4.62
CA ASN A 110 -9.95 9.56 -5.40
C ASN A 110 -10.56 8.20 -5.78
N VAL A 111 -11.89 8.14 -5.77
CA VAL A 111 -12.70 7.02 -6.26
C VAL A 111 -12.45 6.72 -7.75
N GLU A 112 -12.18 7.71 -8.58
CA GLU A 112 -11.87 7.49 -10.01
C GLU A 112 -10.63 6.60 -10.24
N ASP A 113 -9.64 6.69 -9.35
CA ASP A 113 -8.45 5.85 -9.44
C ASP A 113 -8.77 4.38 -9.12
N VAL A 114 -9.74 4.13 -8.25
CA VAL A 114 -10.26 2.78 -7.95
C VAL A 114 -10.90 2.17 -9.20
N TRP A 115 -11.67 2.95 -9.95
CA TRP A 115 -12.31 2.49 -11.19
C TRP A 115 -11.28 2.25 -12.31
N THR A 116 -10.31 3.16 -12.43
CA THR A 116 -9.18 3.01 -13.35
C THR A 116 -8.37 1.75 -13.04
N LEU A 117 -8.25 1.39 -11.76
CA LEU A 117 -7.61 0.15 -11.34
C LEU A 117 -8.44 -1.09 -11.72
N LEU A 118 -9.75 -1.09 -11.49
CA LEU A 118 -10.63 -2.20 -11.89
C LEU A 118 -10.49 -2.53 -13.38
N GLU A 119 -10.44 -1.52 -14.24
CA GLU A 119 -10.25 -1.69 -15.69
C GLU A 119 -8.92 -2.39 -16.06
N LYS A 120 -7.94 -2.45 -15.15
CA LYS A 120 -6.68 -3.19 -15.37
C LYS A 120 -6.80 -4.67 -15.06
N PHE A 121 -7.71 -5.03 -14.16
CA PHE A 121 -7.88 -6.41 -13.70
C PHE A 121 -8.98 -7.16 -14.44
N GLY A 122 -9.86 -6.42 -15.13
CA GLY A 122 -10.93 -7.01 -15.90
C GLY A 122 -11.75 -5.95 -16.62
N ASN A 123 -12.92 -6.36 -17.10
CA ASN A 123 -13.87 -5.46 -17.70
C ASN A 123 -14.91 -5.03 -16.66
N PHE A 124 -14.93 -3.73 -16.37
CA PHE A 124 -15.83 -3.12 -15.41
C PHE A 124 -16.84 -2.22 -16.14
N ASN A 125 -18.12 -2.50 -15.97
CA ASN A 125 -19.18 -1.60 -16.43
C ASN A 125 -19.55 -0.64 -15.30
N ARG A 126 -19.16 0.63 -15.44
CA ARG A 126 -19.42 1.68 -14.44
C ARG A 126 -20.91 2.00 -14.27
N GLU A 127 -21.72 1.85 -15.32
CA GLU A 127 -23.16 2.16 -15.26
C GLU A 127 -23.95 1.10 -14.47
N THR A 128 -23.58 -0.16 -14.63
CA THR A 128 -24.25 -1.29 -13.99
C THR A 128 -23.53 -1.81 -12.75
N LEU A 129 -22.33 -1.27 -12.45
CA LEU A 129 -21.41 -1.74 -11.41
C LEU A 129 -21.08 -3.23 -11.51
N VAL A 130 -21.03 -3.77 -12.73
CA VAL A 130 -20.71 -5.17 -12.98
C VAL A 130 -19.24 -5.31 -13.36
N PHE A 131 -18.52 -6.12 -12.60
CA PHE A 131 -17.14 -6.50 -12.92
C PHE A 131 -17.08 -7.92 -13.49
N THR A 132 -16.25 -8.11 -14.51
CA THR A 132 -15.97 -9.42 -15.10
C THR A 132 -14.48 -9.59 -15.34
N THR A 133 -13.95 -10.76 -15.02
CA THR A 133 -12.54 -11.10 -15.22
C THR A 133 -12.41 -12.38 -16.03
N SER A 134 -11.34 -12.46 -16.82
CA SER A 134 -10.96 -13.67 -17.54
C SER A 134 -10.19 -14.67 -16.66
N ASN A 135 -9.75 -14.24 -15.48
CA ASN A 135 -9.06 -15.10 -14.52
C ASN A 135 -10.09 -15.83 -13.63
N PRO A 136 -10.27 -17.15 -13.77
CA PRO A 136 -11.30 -17.89 -13.02
C PRO A 136 -11.01 -17.99 -11.51
N ASN A 137 -9.78 -17.72 -11.09
CA ASN A 137 -9.38 -17.74 -9.68
C ASN A 137 -9.49 -16.37 -9.01
N GLN A 138 -9.78 -15.32 -9.78
CA GLN A 138 -9.90 -13.96 -9.27
C GLN A 138 -11.37 -13.70 -8.89
N ILE A 139 -11.59 -13.32 -7.63
CA ILE A 139 -12.88 -12.87 -7.12
C ILE A 139 -12.74 -11.39 -6.83
N VAL A 140 -13.57 -10.57 -7.48
CA VAL A 140 -13.62 -9.13 -7.21
C VAL A 140 -14.92 -8.81 -6.51
N THR A 141 -14.79 -8.28 -5.31
CA THR A 141 -15.90 -7.81 -4.49
C THR A 141 -15.88 -6.29 -4.48
N ILE A 142 -17.04 -5.67 -4.66
CA ILE A 142 -17.21 -4.21 -4.58
C ILE A 142 -18.21 -3.94 -3.46
N PRO A 143 -17.77 -3.91 -2.18
CA PRO A 143 -18.69 -3.73 -1.04
C PRO A 143 -19.41 -2.38 -1.08
N THR A 144 -18.73 -1.33 -1.57
CA THR A 144 -19.24 0.03 -1.74
C THR A 144 -18.64 0.63 -3.01
N MET A 145 -19.19 1.73 -3.53
CA MET A 145 -18.70 2.38 -4.77
C MET A 145 -17.23 2.83 -4.70
N ASN A 146 -16.69 2.96 -3.50
CA ASN A 146 -15.33 3.41 -3.22
C ASN A 146 -14.42 2.32 -2.63
N ILE A 147 -14.91 1.09 -2.41
CA ILE A 147 -14.08 -0.01 -1.89
C ILE A 147 -14.14 -1.16 -2.88
N VAL A 148 -12.96 -1.68 -3.21
CA VAL A 148 -12.76 -2.86 -4.03
C VAL A 148 -11.87 -3.83 -3.28
N ALA A 149 -12.27 -5.08 -3.20
CA ALA A 149 -11.44 -6.19 -2.76
C ALA A 149 -11.24 -7.17 -3.91
N ILE A 150 -10.01 -7.64 -4.09
CA ILE A 150 -9.62 -8.60 -5.12
C ILE A 150 -8.92 -9.76 -4.42
N ASP A 151 -9.51 -10.93 -4.49
CA ASP A 151 -8.98 -12.16 -3.91
C ASP A 151 -8.55 -13.12 -5.04
N GLU A 152 -7.33 -13.65 -4.98
CA GLU A 152 -6.83 -14.70 -5.88
C GLU A 152 -5.96 -15.71 -5.12
N GLY A 153 -6.55 -16.86 -4.76
CA GLY A 153 -5.86 -17.85 -3.93
C GLY A 153 -5.63 -17.35 -2.51
N ASN A 154 -4.37 -17.22 -2.10
CA ASN A 154 -3.97 -16.63 -0.80
C ASN A 154 -3.72 -15.12 -0.89
N LEU A 155 -3.87 -14.52 -2.07
CA LEU A 155 -3.58 -13.11 -2.31
C LEU A 155 -4.83 -12.28 -2.12
N GLN A 156 -4.73 -11.22 -1.32
CA GLN A 156 -5.79 -10.24 -1.15
C GLN A 156 -5.27 -8.83 -1.43
N ILE A 157 -5.99 -8.08 -2.29
CA ILE A 157 -5.81 -6.65 -2.47
C ILE A 157 -7.07 -5.93 -2.06
N ILE A 158 -6.93 -4.97 -1.14
CA ILE A 158 -8.01 -4.07 -0.74
C ILE A 158 -7.64 -2.66 -1.20
N VAL A 159 -8.54 -2.03 -1.95
CA VAL A 159 -8.38 -0.65 -2.40
C VAL A 159 -9.58 0.17 -1.98
N LYS A 160 -9.31 1.27 -1.28
CA LYS A 160 -10.33 2.21 -0.82
C LYS A 160 -10.05 3.60 -1.37
N GLY A 161 -10.97 4.12 -2.18
CA GLY A 161 -11.05 5.54 -2.51
C GLY A 161 -11.74 6.32 -1.38
N ILE A 162 -11.32 7.55 -1.12
CA ILE A 162 -12.13 8.48 -0.31
C ILE A 162 -12.82 9.43 -1.28
N GLU A 163 -14.12 9.61 -1.06
CA GLU A 163 -14.91 10.63 -1.73
C GLU A 163 -14.42 11.99 -1.24
N ALA A 164 -14.16 12.90 -2.18
CA ALA A 164 -13.84 14.27 -1.82
C ALA A 164 -15.11 14.96 -1.28
N ASP A 165 -15.42 14.72 -0.01
CA ASP A 165 -16.32 15.56 0.77
C ASP A 165 -15.63 15.97 2.08
N GLU A 166 -15.94 17.20 2.46
CA GLU A 166 -15.24 18.08 3.40
C GLU A 166 -14.98 17.44 4.78
N ASP A 167 -13.80 17.73 5.35
CA ASP A 167 -13.45 17.51 6.76
C ASP A 167 -13.45 16.05 7.28
N THR A 168 -12.68 15.16 6.67
CA THR A 168 -12.21 13.97 7.41
C THR A 168 -11.13 14.40 8.41
N GLU A 169 -11.56 14.94 9.55
CA GLU A 169 -10.74 14.99 10.75
C GLU A 169 -10.17 13.59 11.01
N LEU A 170 -8.84 13.54 11.06
CA LEU A 170 -7.96 12.49 11.55
C LEU A 170 -8.68 11.51 12.50
N ILE A 171 -9.10 10.35 11.99
CA ILE A 171 -9.29 9.18 12.85
C ILE A 171 -7.89 8.67 13.17
N GLN A 172 -7.28 9.25 14.20
CA GLN A 172 -6.17 8.63 14.90
C GLN A 172 -6.71 7.37 15.56
N TRP A 173 -6.24 6.20 15.09
CA TRP A 173 -6.43 4.96 15.81
C TRP A 173 -5.56 5.01 17.07
N ASN A 174 -6.21 5.02 18.24
CA ASN A 174 -5.58 4.85 19.55
C ASN A 174 -5.01 3.45 19.73
#